data_AF-A0A0S8AVQ9-F1
#
_entry.id   AF-A0A0S8AVQ9-F1
#
_cell.length_a   1.000
_cell.length_b   1.000
_cell.length_c   1.000
_cell.angle_alpha   90.00
_cell.angle_beta   90.00
_cell.angle_gamma   90.00
#
_symmetry.space_group_name_H-M   'P 1'
#
loop_
_entity.id
_entity.type
_entity.pdbx_description
1 polymer ?
#
loop_
_entity_poly.entity_id
_entity_poly.type
_entity_poly.pdbx_seq_one_letter_code
_entity_poly.pdbx_strand_id
1 'polypeptide(L)'
;MQPNRPGGVTLRVLNGIVAGVAVILLVFTIQLLVQLHDDVGQLRDELATKEELANLAVHLGPPDPTQTALQGSCTGCHTAEAFTAAHGLDEGVHDLVSRMNRLAGAHIDPEEIPRVEAALTFLKCAHCHPIDRLKELAILSPQERWDVILTMAEAPGGTISQEDAQRIRDFYGDFWGWHRR
;
A
#
# COMPACT_ATOMS: atom_id res chain seq x y z
N MET A 1 -63.94 1.71 -58.05
CA MET A 1 -63.37 2.68 -57.10
C MET A 1 -62.13 2.07 -56.48
N GLN A 2 -60.95 2.41 -57.00
CA GLN A 2 -59.67 2.07 -56.37
C GLN A 2 -59.26 3.23 -55.45
N PRO A 3 -58.99 2.99 -54.16
CA PRO A 3 -58.51 4.04 -53.28
C PRO A 3 -57.06 4.37 -53.61
N ASN A 4 -56.83 5.62 -54.03
CA ASN A 4 -55.50 6.21 -54.13
C ASN A 4 -54.80 6.12 -52.76
N ARG A 5 -53.75 5.31 -52.64
CA ARG A 5 -52.90 5.22 -51.44
C ARG A 5 -51.94 6.42 -51.40
N PRO A 6 -52.13 7.43 -50.53
CA PRO A 6 -51.23 8.58 -50.42
C PRO A 6 -50.05 8.30 -49.47
N GLY A 7 -49.69 7.04 -49.22
CA GLY A 7 -48.80 6.64 -48.12
C GLY A 7 -47.30 6.60 -48.44
N GLY A 8 -46.88 6.72 -49.70
CA GLY A 8 -45.49 6.46 -50.08
C GLY A 8 -44.52 7.61 -49.77
N VAL A 9 -44.95 8.86 -49.92
CA VAL A 9 -44.07 10.04 -49.77
C VAL A 9 -43.95 10.45 -48.30
N THR A 10 -45.07 10.47 -47.57
CA THR A 10 -45.10 10.80 -46.14
C THR A 10 -44.30 9.81 -45.29
N LEU A 11 -44.35 8.52 -45.61
CA LEU A 11 -43.58 7.48 -44.93
C LEU A 11 -42.06 7.64 -45.15
N ARG A 12 -41.63 8.04 -46.36
CA ARG A 12 -40.22 8.28 -46.67
C ARG A 12 -39.66 9.50 -45.95
N VAL A 13 -40.45 10.58 -45.88
CA VAL A 13 -40.07 11.79 -45.15
C VAL A 13 -39.98 11.50 -43.65
N LEU A 14 -40.95 10.77 -43.09
CA LEU A 14 -40.93 10.38 -41.68
C LEU A 14 -39.71 9.50 -41.34
N ASN A 15 -39.40 8.51 -42.18
CA ASN A 15 -38.23 7.66 -41.98
C ASN A 15 -36.91 8.45 -42.05
N GLY A 16 -36.81 9.44 -42.94
CA GLY A 16 -35.66 10.33 -43.02
C GLY A 16 -35.46 11.15 -41.75
N ILE A 17 -36.55 11.68 -41.19
CA ILE A 17 -36.50 12.44 -39.93
C ILE A 17 -36.09 11.53 -38.76
N VAL A 18 -36.69 10.34 -38.65
CA VAL A 18 -36.36 9.37 -37.59
C VAL A 18 -34.90 8.94 -37.68
N ALA A 19 -34.40 8.63 -38.88
CA ALA A 19 -32.99 8.27 -39.09
C ALA A 19 -32.06 9.44 -38.71
N GLY A 20 -32.41 10.67 -39.08
CA GLY A 20 -31.65 11.86 -38.70
C GLY A 20 -31.57 12.06 -37.19
N VAL A 21 -32.70 11.96 -36.49
CA VAL A 21 -32.76 12.06 -35.01
C VAL A 21 -31.94 10.95 -34.35
N ALA A 22 -32.03 9.71 -34.85
CA ALA A 22 -31.26 8.59 -34.31
C ALA A 22 -29.74 8.81 -34.44
N VAL A 23 -29.27 9.35 -35.56
CA VAL A 23 -27.85 9.68 -35.76
C VAL A 23 -27.40 10.78 -34.79
N ILE A 24 -28.22 11.82 -34.59
CA ILE A 24 -27.89 12.91 -33.67
C ILE A 24 -27.77 12.38 -32.24
N LEU A 25 -28.71 11.55 -31.79
CA LEU A 25 -28.68 10.95 -30.46
C LEU A 25 -27.46 10.05 -30.27
N LEU A 26 -27.11 9.25 -31.29
CA LEU A 26 -25.93 8.40 -31.26
C LEU A 26 -24.65 9.22 -31.07
N VAL A 27 -24.46 10.26 -31.89
CA VAL A 27 -23.28 11.15 -31.79
C VAL A 27 -23.22 11.80 -30.42
N PHE A 28 -24.35 12.29 -29.90
CA PHE A 28 -24.43 12.89 -28.57
C PHE A 28 -24.04 11.89 -27.46
N THR A 29 -24.53 10.65 -27.52
CA THR A 29 -24.16 9.62 -26.53
C THR A 29 -22.68 9.25 -26.59
N ILE A 30 -22.09 9.19 -27.78
CA ILE A 30 -20.65 8.93 -27.94
C ILE A 30 -19.82 10.07 -27.34
N GLN A 31 -20.19 11.33 -27.62
CA GLN A 31 -19.52 12.49 -27.04
C GLN A 31 -19.59 12.47 -25.51
N LEU A 32 -20.75 12.15 -24.96
CA LEU A 32 -20.95 12.08 -23.50
C LEU A 32 -20.13 10.94 -22.87
N LEU A 33 -20.00 9.80 -23.55
CA LEU A 33 -19.15 8.68 -23.12
C LEU A 33 -17.66 9.02 -23.14
N VAL A 34 -17.18 9.69 -24.19
CA VAL A 34 -15.78 10.14 -24.29
C VAL A 34 -15.47 11.15 -23.18
N GLN A 35 -16.35 12.14 -22.99
CA GLN A 35 -16.16 13.14 -21.96
C GLN A 35 -16.18 12.53 -20.55
N LEU A 36 -17.10 11.59 -20.29
CA LEU A 36 -17.14 10.89 -19.02
C LEU A 36 -15.90 10.00 -18.80
N HIS A 37 -15.35 9.42 -19.86
CA HIS A 37 -14.10 8.65 -19.78
C HIS A 37 -12.90 9.56 -19.47
N ASP A 38 -12.84 10.74 -20.08
CA ASP A 38 -11.79 11.73 -19.81
C ASP A 38 -11.90 12.30 -18.39
N ASP A 39 -13.12 12.63 -17.95
CA ASP A 39 -13.40 13.09 -16.58
C ASP A 39 -13.03 12.00 -15.56
N VAL A 40 -13.35 10.72 -15.83
CA VAL A 40 -12.94 9.59 -14.99
C VAL A 40 -11.42 9.41 -15.02
N GLY A 41 -10.76 9.62 -16.17
CA GLY A 41 -9.31 9.58 -16.27
C GLY A 41 -8.64 10.66 -15.42
N GLN A 42 -9.12 11.90 -15.53
CA GLN A 42 -8.65 13.04 -14.76
C GLN A 42 -8.94 12.86 -13.26
N LEU A 43 -10.15 12.42 -12.91
CA LEU A 43 -10.50 12.08 -11.53
C LEU A 43 -9.69 10.90 -11.01
N ARG A 44 -9.31 9.92 -11.82
CA ARG A 44 -8.42 8.82 -11.38
C ARG A 44 -7.02 9.32 -11.05
N ASP A 45 -6.58 10.37 -11.73
CA ASP A 45 -5.30 11.03 -11.46
C ASP A 45 -5.41 12.00 -10.26
N GLU A 46 -6.60 12.51 -9.93
CA GLU A 46 -6.88 13.34 -8.74
C GLU A 46 -7.39 12.57 -7.49
N LEU A 47 -8.02 11.40 -7.65
CA LEU A 47 -8.55 10.57 -6.57
C LEU A 47 -7.39 9.86 -5.88
N ALA A 48 -7.00 10.42 -4.73
CA ALA A 48 -6.16 9.83 -3.70
C ALA A 48 -5.17 8.81 -4.25
N THR A 49 -4.03 9.32 -4.71
CA THR A 49 -2.89 8.47 -5.04
C THR A 49 -2.70 7.47 -3.90
N LYS A 50 -2.26 6.24 -4.20
CA LYS A 50 -2.04 5.22 -3.16
C LYS A 50 -1.17 5.73 -1.99
N GLU A 51 -0.35 6.73 -2.28
CA GLU A 51 0.42 7.53 -1.35
C GLU A 51 -0.46 8.33 -0.37
N GLU A 52 -1.51 9.02 -0.82
CA GLU A 52 -2.48 9.69 0.07
C GLU A 52 -3.28 8.72 0.93
N LEU A 53 -3.65 7.54 0.40
CA LEU A 53 -4.29 6.49 1.19
C LEU A 53 -3.32 5.85 2.20
N ALA A 54 -2.04 5.70 1.83
CA ALA A 54 -0.98 5.32 2.75
C ALA A 54 -0.73 6.40 3.83
N ASN A 55 -0.78 7.69 3.46
CA ASN A 55 -0.69 8.82 4.39
C ASN A 55 -1.84 8.82 5.38
N LEU A 56 -3.05 8.50 4.91
CA LEU A 56 -4.21 8.34 5.76
C LEU A 56 -4.07 7.09 6.66
N ALA A 57 -3.51 5.99 6.15
CA ALA A 57 -3.20 4.80 6.93
C ALA A 57 -2.14 5.06 8.00
N VAL A 58 -1.17 5.96 7.78
CA VAL A 58 -0.21 6.38 8.83
C VAL A 58 -0.92 7.06 10.00
N HIS A 59 -1.97 7.84 9.73
CA HIS A 59 -2.71 8.58 10.75
C HIS A 59 -3.86 7.78 11.38
N LEU A 60 -4.43 6.82 10.65
CA LEU A 60 -5.55 5.98 11.11
C LEU A 60 -5.15 4.55 11.50
N GLY A 61 -3.96 4.11 11.12
CA GLY A 61 -3.45 2.76 11.34
C GLY A 61 -2.96 2.53 12.78
N PRO A 62 -2.48 1.31 13.07
CA PRO A 62 -2.04 0.96 14.41
C PRO A 62 -0.95 1.93 14.91
N PRO A 63 -0.99 2.31 16.20
CA PRO A 63 -0.06 3.29 16.76
C PRO A 63 1.40 2.79 16.77
N ASP A 64 1.63 1.49 16.65
CA ASP A 64 2.98 0.94 16.53
C ASP A 64 2.98 -0.33 15.64
N PRO A 65 3.62 -0.27 14.45
CA PRO A 65 3.71 -1.41 13.55
C PRO A 65 4.51 -2.58 14.15
N THR A 66 5.52 -2.28 14.97
CA THR A 66 6.33 -3.32 15.64
C THR A 66 5.54 -4.01 16.72
N GLN A 67 4.82 -3.26 17.55
CA GLN A 67 3.95 -3.84 18.58
C GLN A 67 2.90 -4.76 17.95
N THR A 68 2.29 -4.32 16.85
CA THR A 68 1.29 -5.12 16.11
C THR A 68 1.93 -6.38 15.52
N ALA A 69 3.11 -6.26 14.93
CA ALA A 69 3.81 -7.40 14.33
C ALA A 69 4.32 -8.41 15.37
N LEU A 70 4.66 -7.96 16.57
CA LEU A 70 5.19 -8.78 17.66
C LEU A 70 4.12 -9.23 18.65
N GLN A 71 2.86 -8.82 18.43
CA GLN A 71 1.74 -9.21 19.27
C GLN A 71 1.54 -10.73 19.19
N GLY A 72 1.55 -11.39 20.35
CA GLY A 72 1.39 -12.84 20.45
C GLY A 72 2.70 -13.63 20.33
N SER A 73 3.61 -13.25 19.42
CA SER A 73 4.86 -14.01 19.20
C SER A 73 5.98 -13.65 20.17
N CYS A 74 6.14 -12.37 20.53
CA CYS A 74 7.21 -11.91 21.44
C CYS A 74 6.69 -11.18 22.67
N THR A 75 5.56 -10.49 22.54
CA THR A 75 4.97 -9.71 23.65
C THR A 75 4.19 -10.55 24.66
N GLY A 76 4.05 -11.86 24.42
CA GLY A 76 3.46 -12.79 25.39
C GLY A 76 4.33 -13.02 26.63
N CYS A 77 5.65 -12.85 26.50
CA CYS A 77 6.62 -13.11 27.56
C CYS A 77 7.40 -11.86 28.00
N HIS A 78 7.53 -10.83 27.14
CA HIS A 78 8.28 -9.60 27.40
C HIS A 78 7.50 -8.34 26.99
N THR A 79 7.82 -7.18 27.56
CA THR A 79 7.28 -5.91 27.06
C THR A 79 8.08 -5.41 25.86
N ALA A 80 7.46 -4.59 25.01
CA ALA A 80 8.12 -4.00 23.84
C ALA A 80 9.31 -3.11 24.25
N GLU A 81 9.21 -2.39 25.39
CA GLU A 81 10.34 -1.61 25.92
C GLU A 81 11.49 -2.50 26.39
N ALA A 82 11.19 -3.66 27.00
CA ALA A 82 12.23 -4.61 27.42
C ALA A 82 13.01 -5.14 26.21
N PHE A 83 12.34 -5.33 25.07
CA PHE A 83 13.00 -5.77 23.85
C PHE A 83 13.95 -4.70 23.29
N THR A 84 13.49 -3.45 23.21
CA THR A 84 14.31 -2.31 22.72
C THR A 84 15.47 -1.98 23.65
N ALA A 85 15.32 -2.19 24.97
CA ALA A 85 16.37 -1.96 25.95
C ALA A 85 17.37 -3.12 26.08
N ALA A 86 16.93 -4.38 25.95
CA ALA A 86 17.77 -5.55 26.20
C ALA A 86 18.60 -5.99 24.99
N HIS A 87 18.19 -5.65 23.77
CA HIS A 87 18.82 -6.14 22.55
C HIS A 87 19.44 -5.01 21.75
N GLY A 88 20.57 -4.50 22.25
CA GLY A 88 21.52 -3.68 21.50
C GLY A 88 22.11 -4.45 20.31
N LEU A 89 21.31 -4.56 19.26
CA LEU A 89 21.52 -4.38 17.81
C LEU A 89 22.80 -4.84 17.08
N ASP A 90 23.78 -5.45 17.73
CA ASP A 90 24.96 -6.01 17.06
C ASP A 90 24.80 -7.49 16.67
N GLU A 91 23.89 -8.22 17.33
CA GLU A 91 23.62 -9.61 16.99
C GLU A 91 22.67 -9.72 15.78
N GLY A 92 22.93 -10.69 14.91
CA GLY A 92 22.06 -10.98 13.77
C GLY A 92 20.65 -11.32 14.26
N VAL A 93 19.63 -10.60 13.76
CA VAL A 93 18.23 -10.77 14.19
C VAL A 93 17.75 -12.20 13.97
N HIS A 94 18.19 -12.84 12.89
CA HIS A 94 17.91 -14.25 12.60
C HIS A 94 18.40 -15.19 13.71
N ASP A 95 19.64 -15.01 14.16
CA ASP A 95 20.24 -15.83 15.23
C ASP A 95 19.56 -15.59 16.58
N LEU A 96 19.11 -14.35 16.83
CA LEU A 96 18.34 -13.99 18.00
C LEU A 96 16.99 -14.72 18.01
N VAL A 97 16.19 -14.57 16.95
CA VAL A 97 14.87 -15.23 16.83
C VAL A 97 15.02 -16.75 16.91
N SER A 98 16.01 -17.30 16.21
CA SER A 98 16.32 -18.74 16.25
C SER A 98 16.65 -19.24 17.65
N ARG A 99 17.37 -18.45 18.46
CA ARG A 99 17.69 -18.80 19.84
C ARG A 99 16.50 -18.67 20.77
N MET A 100 15.71 -17.60 20.61
CA MET A 100 14.48 -17.40 21.38
C MET A 100 13.49 -18.54 21.13
N ASN A 101 13.32 -18.97 19.88
CA ASN A 101 12.42 -20.07 19.53
C ASN A 101 12.88 -21.45 20.06
N ARG A 102 14.11 -21.56 20.59
CA ARG A 102 14.61 -22.77 21.26
C ARG A 102 14.38 -22.76 22.77
N LEU A 103 13.95 -21.64 23.36
CA LEU A 103 13.69 -21.55 24.80
C LEU A 103 12.38 -22.26 25.16
N ALA A 104 12.36 -22.94 26.31
CA ALA A 104 11.17 -23.64 26.78
C ALA A 104 10.02 -22.67 27.01
N GLY A 105 8.87 -22.93 26.36
CA GLY A 105 7.67 -22.09 26.44
C GLY A 105 7.61 -20.94 25.43
N ALA A 106 8.69 -20.68 24.69
CA ALA A 106 8.63 -19.84 23.49
C ALA A 106 8.29 -20.73 22.28
N HIS A 107 7.23 -20.38 21.56
CA HIS A 107 6.89 -21.02 20.30
C HIS A 107 6.45 -19.97 19.30
N ILE A 108 7.34 -19.66 18.36
CA ILE A 108 7.06 -18.82 17.21
C ILE A 108 6.81 -19.79 16.05
N ASP A 109 5.64 -19.67 15.42
CA ASP A 109 5.31 -20.46 14.24
C ASP A 109 6.36 -20.18 13.14
N PRO A 110 6.91 -21.23 12.47
CA PRO A 110 7.84 -21.03 11.36
C PRO A 110 7.36 -20.06 10.28
N GLU A 111 6.05 -19.99 10.03
CA GLU A 111 5.46 -19.05 9.07
C GLU A 111 5.51 -17.59 9.55
N GLU A 112 5.56 -17.36 10.87
CA GLU A 112 5.66 -16.04 11.47
C GLU A 112 7.10 -15.54 11.63
N ILE A 113 8.10 -16.42 11.55
CA ILE A 113 9.52 -16.06 11.73
C ILE A 113 9.94 -14.89 10.84
N PRO A 114 9.67 -14.88 9.51
CA PRO A 114 10.08 -13.76 8.66
C PRO A 114 9.44 -12.43 9.09
N ARG A 115 8.16 -12.46 9.50
CA ARG A 115 7.43 -11.29 10.00
C ARG A 115 8.04 -10.75 11.29
N VAL A 116 8.38 -11.65 12.22
CA VAL A 116 9.03 -11.30 13.49
C VAL A 116 10.43 -10.73 13.24
N GLU A 117 11.26 -11.40 12.44
CA GLU A 117 12.61 -10.92 12.11
C GLU A 117 12.58 -9.54 11.45
N ALA A 118 11.64 -9.31 10.54
CA ALA A 118 11.50 -8.02 9.86
C ALA A 118 11.06 -6.92 10.84
N ALA A 119 10.12 -7.21 11.75
CA ALA A 119 9.70 -6.29 12.81
C ALA A 119 10.84 -5.96 13.80
N LEU A 120 11.61 -6.96 14.19
CA LEU A 120 12.77 -6.80 15.07
C LEU A 120 13.92 -6.04 14.39
N THR A 121 14.10 -6.26 13.09
CA THR A 121 15.06 -5.48 12.29
C THR A 121 14.58 -4.03 12.15
N PHE A 122 13.28 -3.79 12.03
CA PHE A 122 12.73 -2.43 12.02
C PHE A 122 12.90 -1.72 13.38
N LEU A 123 12.85 -2.45 14.51
CA LEU A 123 13.17 -1.89 15.84
C LEU A 123 14.62 -1.38 15.93
N LYS A 124 15.55 -1.81 15.06
CA LYS A 124 16.88 -1.21 14.99
C LYS A 124 16.81 0.30 14.73
N CYS A 125 15.90 0.73 13.86
CA CYS A 125 15.68 2.13 13.54
C CYS A 125 15.06 2.89 14.73
N ALA A 126 14.24 2.22 15.54
CA ALA A 126 13.56 2.81 16.69
C ALA A 126 14.52 3.18 17.84
N HIS A 127 15.75 2.65 17.81
CA HIS A 127 16.79 3.01 18.77
C HIS A 127 17.22 4.48 18.66
N CYS A 128 17.36 4.98 17.42
CA CYS A 128 17.80 6.34 17.14
C CYS A 128 16.66 7.30 16.75
N HIS A 129 15.52 6.76 16.31
CA HIS A 129 14.40 7.54 15.80
C HIS A 129 13.10 7.16 16.52
N PRO A 130 12.27 8.14 16.92
CA PRO A 130 10.97 7.82 17.50
C PRO A 130 10.08 7.13 16.45
N ILE A 131 9.21 6.21 16.90
CA ILE A 131 8.31 5.45 16.02
C ILE A 131 7.46 6.38 15.15
N ASP A 132 6.99 7.51 15.68
CA ASP A 132 6.20 8.48 14.89
C ASP A 132 7.00 9.06 13.72
N ARG A 133 8.31 9.29 13.90
CA ARG A 133 9.17 9.75 12.81
C ARG A 133 9.37 8.66 11.77
N LEU A 134 9.47 7.40 12.20
CA LEU A 134 9.61 6.28 11.28
C LEU A 134 8.33 6.06 10.47
N LYS A 135 7.14 6.23 11.07
CA LYS A 135 5.87 6.16 10.32
C LYS A 135 5.79 7.14 9.15
N GLU A 136 6.44 8.30 9.24
CA GLU A 136 6.50 9.25 8.12
C GLU A 136 7.17 8.65 6.88
N LEU A 137 8.01 7.61 7.03
CA LEU A 137 8.57 6.91 5.88
C LEU A 137 7.48 6.27 5.02
N ALA A 138 6.34 5.88 5.59
CA ALA A 138 5.22 5.33 4.85
C ALA A 138 4.50 6.36 3.96
N ILE A 139 4.85 7.64 4.07
CA ILE A 139 4.40 8.69 3.15
C ILE A 139 5.18 8.65 1.84
N LEU A 140 6.45 8.28 1.90
CA LEU A 140 7.33 8.29 0.75
C LEU A 140 6.98 7.18 -0.25
N SER A 141 7.28 7.40 -1.53
CA SER A 141 7.25 6.33 -2.52
C SER A 141 8.23 5.20 -2.13
N PRO A 142 8.05 3.97 -2.65
CA PRO A 142 8.95 2.86 -2.33
C PRO A 142 10.42 3.13 -2.65
N GLN A 143 10.70 3.90 -3.72
CA GLN A 143 12.06 4.27 -4.10
C GLN A 143 12.64 5.31 -3.15
N GLU A 144 11.91 6.39 -2.85
CA GLU A 144 12.38 7.43 -1.93
C GLU A 144 12.63 6.87 -0.52
N ARG A 145 11.76 5.98 -0.04
CA ARG A 145 12.00 5.29 1.24
C ARG A 145 13.27 4.46 1.18
N TRP A 146 13.48 3.71 0.11
CA TRP A 146 14.68 2.90 -0.05
C TRP A 146 15.94 3.77 -0.01
N ASP A 147 15.92 4.90 -0.71
CA ASP A 147 17.02 5.86 -0.70
C ASP A 147 17.27 6.43 0.70
N VAL A 148 16.22 6.71 1.47
CA VAL A 148 16.33 7.12 2.89
C VAL A 148 16.95 6.01 3.74
N ILE A 149 16.48 4.76 3.62
CA ILE A 149 17.00 3.63 4.39
C ILE A 149 18.50 3.43 4.09
N LEU A 150 18.90 3.48 2.82
CA LEU A 150 20.31 3.38 2.43
C LEU A 150 21.14 4.52 2.99
N THR A 151 20.63 5.76 2.89
CA THR A 151 21.32 6.94 3.45
C THR A 151 21.53 6.79 4.95
N MET A 152 20.55 6.25 5.68
CA MET A 152 20.68 6.00 7.12
C MET A 152 21.64 4.85 7.44
N ALA A 153 21.68 3.80 6.61
CA ALA A 153 22.61 2.69 6.76
C ALA A 153 24.08 3.14 6.55
N GLU A 154 24.31 4.09 5.65
CA GLU A 154 25.64 4.65 5.35
C GLU A 154 26.07 5.77 6.31
N ALA A 155 25.17 6.26 7.16
CA ALA A 155 25.45 7.34 8.08
C ALA A 155 26.50 6.94 9.15
N PRO A 156 27.34 7.89 9.63
CA PRO A 156 28.29 7.59 10.71
C PRO A 156 27.58 7.06 11.97
N GLY A 157 27.94 5.85 12.40
CA GLY A 157 27.27 5.16 13.50
C GLY A 157 26.06 4.32 13.10
N GLY A 158 25.75 4.21 11.80
CA GLY A 158 24.77 3.28 11.28
C GLY A 158 25.19 1.82 11.51
N THR A 159 24.28 1.03 12.06
CA THR A 159 24.47 -0.41 12.35
C THR A 159 23.64 -1.31 11.44
N ILE A 160 23.02 -0.74 10.41
CA ILE A 160 22.12 -1.44 9.49
C ILE A 160 22.96 -2.00 8.34
N SER A 161 23.01 -3.33 8.22
CA SER A 161 23.60 -4.00 7.06
C SER A 161 22.72 -3.84 5.82
N GLN A 162 23.25 -4.12 4.63
CA GLN A 162 22.44 -4.09 3.39
C GLN A 162 21.27 -5.09 3.44
N GLU A 163 21.48 -6.24 4.06
CA GLU A 163 20.42 -7.25 4.25
C GLU A 163 19.35 -6.76 5.22
N ASP A 164 19.76 -6.13 6.33
CA ASP A 164 18.84 -5.52 7.30
C ASP A 164 18.03 -4.38 6.64
N ALA A 165 18.68 -3.54 5.82
CA ALA A 165 18.02 -2.49 5.04
C ALA A 165 16.92 -3.08 4.14
N GLN A 166 17.22 -4.19 3.46
CA GLN A 166 16.24 -4.86 2.60
C GLN A 166 15.07 -5.42 3.43
N ARG A 167 15.34 -6.09 4.56
CA ARG A 167 14.28 -6.58 5.46
C ARG A 167 13.42 -5.43 6.01
N ILE A 168 14.01 -4.28 6.34
CA ILE A 168 13.27 -3.08 6.77
C ILE A 168 12.34 -2.60 5.64
N ARG A 169 12.85 -2.50 4.41
CA ARG A 169 12.04 -2.08 3.26
C ARG A 169 10.85 -3.02 3.06
N ASP A 170 11.10 -4.31 3.07
CA ASP A 170 10.09 -5.34 2.81
C ASP A 170 9.06 -5.37 3.96
N PHE A 171 9.48 -5.22 5.23
CA PHE A 171 8.57 -5.04 6.38
C PHE A 171 7.59 -3.88 6.17
N TYR A 172 8.10 -2.72 5.76
CA TYR A 172 7.27 -1.56 5.46
C TYR A 172 6.26 -1.85 4.34
N GLY A 173 6.72 -2.50 3.27
CA GLY A 173 5.86 -2.85 2.15
C GLY A 173 4.75 -3.83 2.54
N ASP A 174 5.05 -4.83 3.37
CA ASP A 174 4.07 -5.81 3.83
C ASP A 174 3.09 -5.22 4.83
N PHE A 175 3.58 -4.49 5.84
CA PHE A 175 2.75 -3.92 6.89
C PHE A 175 1.72 -2.91 6.36
N TRP A 176 2.15 -2.03 5.45
CA TRP A 176 1.28 -1.02 4.85
C TRP A 176 0.55 -1.53 3.59
N GLY A 177 0.76 -2.78 3.19
CA GLY A 177 -0.04 -3.48 2.16
C GLY A 177 0.33 -3.16 0.71
N TRP A 178 1.60 -2.88 0.42
CA TRP A 178 2.05 -2.36 -0.86
C TRP A 178 2.56 -3.41 -1.85
N HIS A 179 2.87 -4.61 -1.36
CA HIS A 179 3.26 -5.75 -2.19
C HIS A 179 2.08 -6.55 -2.76
N ARG A 180 0.84 -6.30 -2.30
CA ARG A 180 -0.36 -6.96 -2.83
C ARG A 180 -0.77 -6.30 -4.16
N ARG A 181 -0.27 -6.85 -5.27
CA ARG A 181 -0.81 -6.72 -6.62
C ARG A 181 -1.27 -8.08 -7.12
#